data_AF-A0A7S2N812-F1
#
_entry.id   AF-A0A7S2N812-F1
#
_cell.length_a   1.000
_cell.length_b   1.000
_cell.length_c   1.000
_cell.angle_alpha   90.00
_cell.angle_beta   90.00
_cell.angle_gamma   90.00
#
_symmetry.space_group_name_H-M   'P 1'
#
loop_
_entity.id
_entity.type
_entity.pdbx_description
1 polymer ?
#
loop_
_entity_poly.entity_id
_entity_poly.type
_entity_poly.pdbx_seq_one_letter_code
_entity_poly.pdbx_strand_id
1 'polypeptide(L)'
;MGRKKKPKENEPAGRDKEEDKERDRSPADSDSSDIEIERRHYDIDPEIQDLASTFNLDAQLTQKLNDIMIEERHRTWEQDMARLYEILREAHTPSAMLNLKLKDMEKGTFVGKAKCGPKVRELARKHRLDKGAGSKLEEAMSMREAMGKDVEKDLMLLDEHLAASNAPSKLVSMKLDALRKGFNIGHCIYSRETMPGNQGPGVDGVFNKRGSRPLGYTDADLDKRFAEQEAMRGGGQLMDEATVRRMMAAERKQHEAKLHAETKETNKESKKKGKRSCSGSRGRSKSKKTKRGRSKSKSKSKSKS
;
A
#
# COMPACT_ATOMS: atom_id res chain seq x y z
N MET A 1 -7.63 48.57 -26.71
CA MET A 1 -7.39 47.83 -25.44
C MET A 1 -6.31 46.79 -25.66
N GLY A 2 -5.07 47.08 -25.26
CA GLY A 2 -3.88 46.27 -25.55
C GLY A 2 -3.73 45.09 -24.60
N ARG A 3 -3.65 43.87 -25.16
CA ARG A 3 -3.40 42.63 -24.40
C ARG A 3 -1.92 42.56 -24.02
N LYS A 4 -1.63 42.67 -22.72
CA LYS A 4 -0.29 42.47 -22.14
C LYS A 4 0.15 41.03 -22.35
N LYS A 5 1.23 40.84 -23.13
CA LYS A 5 1.96 39.59 -23.33
C LYS A 5 2.65 39.20 -22.02
N LYS A 6 2.35 38.02 -21.47
CA LYS A 6 3.11 37.44 -20.35
C LYS A 6 4.50 36.99 -20.83
N PRO A 7 5.57 37.21 -20.04
CA PRO A 7 6.90 36.69 -20.35
C PRO A 7 6.94 35.17 -20.20
N LYS A 8 7.62 34.50 -21.14
CA LYS A 8 7.92 33.07 -21.11
C LYS A 8 9.04 32.84 -20.10
N GLU A 9 8.75 32.05 -19.07
CA GLU A 9 9.75 31.54 -18.14
C GLU A 9 10.62 30.50 -18.86
N ASN A 10 11.93 30.65 -18.66
CA ASN A 10 12.99 29.78 -19.17
C ASN A 10 12.84 28.39 -18.55
N GLU A 11 12.54 27.38 -19.38
CA GLU A 11 12.77 25.99 -19.04
C GLU A 11 14.29 25.71 -19.03
N PRO A 12 14.86 25.14 -17.95
CA PRO A 12 16.25 24.75 -17.93
C PRO A 12 16.48 23.57 -18.90
N ALA A 13 17.39 23.83 -19.83
CA ALA A 13 17.88 22.89 -20.82
C ALA A 13 18.35 21.56 -20.20
N GLY A 14 18.03 20.49 -20.92
CA GLY A 14 18.27 19.10 -20.56
C GLY A 14 19.72 18.83 -20.17
N ARG A 15 19.86 18.05 -19.10
CA ARG A 15 21.10 17.38 -18.75
C ARG A 15 20.92 15.92 -19.18
N ASP A 16 21.38 15.63 -20.39
CA ASP A 16 21.56 14.26 -20.88
C ASP A 16 22.47 13.52 -19.89
N LYS A 17 21.87 12.66 -19.08
CA LYS A 17 22.58 11.62 -18.35
C LYS A 17 22.61 10.38 -19.24
N GLU A 18 23.66 10.29 -20.06
CA GLU A 18 24.14 9.00 -20.55
C GLU A 18 24.53 8.17 -19.33
N GLU A 19 23.63 7.29 -18.89
CA GLU A 19 23.95 6.21 -17.97
C GLU A 19 24.61 5.09 -18.78
N ASP A 20 25.95 5.08 -18.73
CA ASP A 20 26.78 3.91 -19.00
C ASP A 20 26.37 2.77 -18.06
N LYS A 21 25.43 1.95 -18.55
CA LYS A 21 25.06 0.68 -17.93
C LYS A 21 26.07 -0.38 -18.38
N GLU A 22 27.32 -0.19 -17.96
CA GLU A 22 28.38 -1.17 -18.14
C GLU A 22 28.01 -2.40 -17.30
N ARG A 23 27.75 -3.49 -18.01
CA ARG A 23 27.31 -4.76 -17.48
C ARG A 23 28.47 -5.39 -16.73
N ASP A 24 28.51 -5.19 -15.42
CA ASP A 24 29.32 -5.99 -14.52
C ASP A 24 28.73 -7.41 -14.50
N ARG A 25 29.22 -8.22 -15.44
CA ARG A 25 29.01 -9.66 -15.48
C ARG A 25 29.80 -10.25 -14.32
N SER A 26 29.16 -10.36 -13.15
CA SER A 26 29.64 -11.20 -12.07
C SER A 26 29.80 -12.64 -12.58
N PRO A 27 30.96 -13.30 -12.35
CA PRO A 27 31.20 -14.66 -12.78
C PRO A 27 30.30 -15.63 -12.02
N ALA A 28 29.76 -16.60 -12.76
CA ALA A 28 29.42 -17.93 -12.27
C ALA A 28 30.61 -18.50 -11.47
N ASP A 29 30.49 -19.37 -10.48
CA ASP A 29 29.61 -20.51 -10.31
C ASP A 29 29.49 -20.76 -8.80
N SER A 30 28.27 -20.70 -8.26
CA SER A 30 27.97 -21.39 -7.02
C SER A 30 26.87 -22.36 -7.37
N ASP A 31 27.30 -23.62 -7.49
CA ASP A 31 26.56 -24.84 -7.73
C ASP A 31 25.45 -25.03 -6.68
N SER A 32 24.46 -24.14 -6.74
CA SER A 32 23.14 -24.40 -6.21
C SER A 32 22.55 -25.36 -7.21
N SER A 33 22.68 -26.65 -6.93
CA SER A 33 21.83 -27.66 -7.53
C SER A 33 20.41 -27.13 -7.46
N ASP A 34 19.92 -26.62 -8.59
CA ASP A 34 18.52 -26.37 -8.84
C ASP A 34 17.86 -27.71 -8.55
N ILE A 35 17.39 -27.85 -7.31
CA ILE A 35 16.39 -28.83 -6.95
C ILE A 35 15.22 -28.40 -7.82
N GLU A 36 15.15 -28.92 -9.05
CA GLU A 36 13.96 -28.94 -9.86
C GLU A 36 12.93 -29.60 -8.97
N ILE A 37 12.17 -28.78 -8.25
CA ILE A 37 10.99 -29.22 -7.53
C ILE A 37 10.08 -29.72 -8.65
N GLU A 38 10.15 -31.03 -8.92
CA GLU A 38 9.24 -31.73 -9.80
C GLU A 38 7.84 -31.45 -9.24
N ARG A 39 7.17 -30.47 -9.83
CA ARG A 39 5.80 -30.14 -9.48
C ARG A 39 4.99 -31.39 -9.76
N ARG A 40 4.36 -31.92 -8.72
CA ARG A 40 3.56 -33.14 -8.82
C ARG A 40 2.41 -32.83 -9.78
N HIS A 41 2.32 -33.59 -10.85
CA HIS A 41 1.25 -33.42 -11.82
C HIS A 41 0.00 -34.10 -11.25
N TYR A 42 -0.99 -33.30 -10.81
CA TYR A 42 -2.28 -33.80 -10.37
C TYR A 42 -3.23 -33.92 -11.55
N ASP A 43 -4.19 -34.85 -11.45
CA ASP A 43 -5.31 -34.92 -12.38
C ASP A 43 -6.13 -33.62 -12.28
N ILE A 44 -6.65 -33.14 -13.41
CA ILE A 44 -7.38 -31.87 -13.49
C ILE A 44 -8.76 -32.06 -12.87
N ASP A 45 -9.10 -31.22 -11.89
CA ASP A 45 -10.44 -31.21 -11.29
C ASP A 45 -11.52 -30.80 -12.31
N PRO A 46 -12.71 -31.45 -12.32
CA PRO A 46 -13.78 -31.15 -13.26
C PRO A 46 -14.26 -29.70 -13.21
N GLU A 47 -14.27 -29.04 -12.05
CA GLU A 47 -14.68 -27.63 -11.95
C GLU A 47 -13.68 -26.70 -12.64
N ILE A 48 -12.39 -27.03 -12.54
CA ILE A 48 -11.30 -26.30 -13.23
C ILE A 48 -11.36 -26.57 -14.73
N GLN A 49 -11.68 -27.80 -15.13
CA GLN A 49 -11.88 -28.16 -16.54
C GLN A 49 -13.05 -27.39 -17.16
N ASP A 50 -14.19 -27.31 -16.47
CA ASP A 50 -15.36 -26.54 -16.91
C ASP A 50 -15.04 -25.05 -17.05
N LEU A 51 -14.28 -24.47 -16.10
CA LEU A 51 -13.79 -23.11 -16.18
C LEU A 51 -12.90 -22.91 -17.42
N ALA A 52 -11.98 -23.84 -17.68
CA ALA A 52 -11.09 -23.81 -18.83
C ALA A 52 -11.84 -23.90 -20.16
N SER A 53 -12.82 -24.79 -20.27
CA SER A 53 -13.68 -24.89 -21.46
C SER A 53 -14.53 -23.63 -21.67
N THR A 54 -15.07 -23.05 -20.60
CA THR A 54 -15.91 -21.85 -20.68
C THR A 54 -15.16 -20.64 -21.24
N PHE A 55 -13.90 -20.46 -20.84
CA PHE A 55 -13.09 -19.30 -21.22
C PHE A 55 -12.01 -19.60 -22.27
N ASN A 56 -11.98 -20.83 -22.83
CA ASN A 56 -10.96 -21.32 -23.77
C ASN A 56 -9.53 -21.09 -23.25
N LEU A 57 -9.27 -21.55 -22.02
CA LEU A 57 -7.97 -21.41 -21.38
C LEU A 57 -6.96 -22.44 -21.93
N ASP A 58 -5.70 -22.04 -21.97
CA ASP A 58 -4.60 -22.91 -22.38
C ASP A 58 -4.37 -24.04 -21.36
N ALA A 59 -4.04 -25.24 -21.84
CA ALA A 59 -3.86 -26.42 -21.00
C ALA A 59 -2.77 -26.21 -19.94
N GLN A 60 -1.69 -25.48 -20.27
CA GLN A 60 -0.63 -25.17 -19.31
C GLN A 60 -1.11 -24.25 -18.18
N LEU A 61 -1.97 -23.28 -18.50
CA LEU A 61 -2.55 -22.38 -17.50
C LEU A 61 -3.57 -23.12 -16.62
N THR A 62 -4.36 -24.01 -17.21
CA THR A 62 -5.32 -24.86 -16.48
C THR A 62 -4.62 -25.78 -15.49
N GLN A 63 -3.55 -26.45 -15.92
CA GLN A 63 -2.75 -27.29 -15.02
C GLN A 63 -2.14 -26.46 -13.90
N LYS A 64 -1.55 -25.30 -14.23
CA LYS A 64 -0.98 -24.40 -13.22
C LYS A 64 -2.01 -23.94 -12.19
N LEU A 65 -3.24 -23.66 -12.60
CA LEU A 65 -4.34 -23.33 -11.69
C LEU A 65 -4.68 -24.52 -10.78
N ASN A 66 -4.79 -25.73 -11.35
CA ASN A 66 -5.07 -26.96 -10.62
C ASN A 66 -4.03 -27.22 -9.53
N ASP A 67 -2.74 -27.12 -9.87
CA ASP A 67 -1.64 -27.34 -8.94
C ASP A 67 -1.71 -26.35 -7.75
N ILE A 68 -1.88 -25.06 -8.02
CA ILE A 68 -1.97 -24.02 -6.95
C ILE A 68 -3.20 -24.24 -6.06
N MET A 69 -4.35 -24.59 -6.65
CA MET A 69 -5.59 -24.77 -5.90
C MET A 69 -5.53 -26.00 -4.98
N ILE A 70 -4.93 -27.10 -5.46
CA ILE A 70 -4.75 -28.33 -4.68
C ILE A 70 -3.72 -28.13 -3.57
N GLU A 71 -2.56 -27.53 -3.88
CA GLU A 71 -1.45 -27.42 -2.94
C GLU A 71 -1.68 -26.34 -1.86
N GLU A 72 -2.13 -25.16 -2.25
CA GLU A 72 -2.16 -23.99 -1.35
C GLU A 72 -3.55 -23.64 -0.84
N ARG A 73 -4.62 -23.88 -1.63
CA ARG A 73 -5.94 -23.25 -1.42
C ARG A 73 -7.12 -24.19 -1.23
N HIS A 74 -6.89 -25.44 -0.81
CA HIS A 74 -7.94 -26.43 -0.57
C HIS A 74 -9.09 -25.94 0.32
N ARG A 75 -8.84 -25.04 1.28
CA ARG A 75 -9.86 -24.53 2.21
C ARG A 75 -10.81 -23.49 1.60
N THR A 76 -10.35 -22.75 0.59
CA THR A 76 -11.08 -21.63 -0.02
C THR A 76 -11.52 -21.93 -1.45
N TRP A 77 -11.51 -23.21 -1.83
CA TRP A 77 -11.77 -23.69 -3.20
C TRP A 77 -13.00 -23.05 -3.85
N GLU A 78 -14.19 -23.26 -3.27
CA GLU A 78 -15.46 -22.75 -3.82
C GLU A 78 -15.47 -21.22 -3.97
N GLN A 79 -14.87 -20.51 -3.00
CA GLN A 79 -14.85 -19.05 -2.96
C GLN A 79 -13.92 -18.48 -4.01
N ASP A 80 -12.78 -19.12 -4.21
CA ASP A 80 -11.78 -18.72 -5.20
C ASP A 80 -12.27 -19.02 -6.61
N MET A 81 -12.89 -20.19 -6.84
CA MET A 81 -13.49 -20.54 -8.13
C MET A 81 -14.63 -19.59 -8.53
N ALA A 82 -15.55 -19.30 -7.60
CA ALA A 82 -16.62 -18.34 -7.83
C ALA A 82 -16.07 -16.94 -8.15
N ARG A 83 -14.99 -16.53 -7.46
CA ARG A 83 -14.36 -15.23 -7.68
C ARG A 83 -13.62 -15.16 -9.02
N LEU A 84 -12.88 -16.20 -9.37
CA LEU A 84 -12.20 -16.32 -10.66
C LEU A 84 -13.21 -16.24 -11.81
N TYR A 85 -14.33 -16.96 -11.71
CA TYR A 85 -15.38 -16.93 -12.72
C TYR A 85 -15.89 -15.50 -12.98
N GLU A 86 -16.20 -14.74 -11.91
CA GLU A 86 -16.63 -13.34 -12.03
C GLU A 86 -15.58 -12.46 -12.70
N ILE A 87 -14.32 -12.57 -12.28
CA ILE A 87 -13.21 -11.77 -12.80
C ILE A 87 -12.96 -12.09 -14.28
N LEU A 88 -12.98 -13.37 -14.66
CA LEU A 88 -12.76 -13.81 -16.04
C LEU A 88 -13.92 -13.43 -16.95
N ARG A 89 -15.16 -13.40 -16.44
CA ARG A 89 -16.33 -12.94 -17.17
C ARG A 89 -16.28 -11.46 -17.52
N GLU A 90 -15.70 -10.63 -16.64
CA GLU A 90 -15.58 -9.18 -16.86
C GLU A 90 -14.33 -8.82 -17.70
N ALA A 91 -13.31 -9.68 -17.72
CA ALA A 91 -12.05 -9.41 -18.39
C ALA A 91 -12.17 -9.50 -19.93
N HIS A 92 -11.54 -8.56 -20.64
CA HIS A 92 -11.43 -8.63 -22.10
C HIS A 92 -10.56 -9.82 -22.56
N THR A 93 -9.48 -10.11 -21.83
CA THR A 93 -8.52 -11.18 -22.15
C THR A 93 -8.40 -12.15 -20.96
N PRO A 94 -9.25 -13.19 -20.89
CA PRO A 94 -9.36 -14.05 -19.72
C PRO A 94 -8.04 -14.77 -19.38
N SER A 95 -7.31 -15.31 -20.37
CA SER A 95 -6.05 -16.02 -20.14
C SER A 95 -4.96 -15.14 -19.50
N ALA A 96 -4.86 -13.88 -19.92
CA ALA A 96 -3.91 -12.92 -19.36
C ALA A 96 -4.32 -12.52 -17.93
N MET A 97 -5.62 -12.32 -17.70
CA MET A 97 -6.16 -12.00 -16.38
C MET A 97 -5.96 -13.17 -15.41
N LEU A 98 -6.19 -14.41 -15.84
CA LEU A 98 -5.95 -15.60 -15.03
C LEU A 98 -4.48 -15.69 -14.61
N ASN A 99 -3.53 -15.47 -15.53
CA ASN A 99 -2.10 -15.52 -15.20
C ASN A 99 -1.71 -14.46 -14.15
N LEU A 100 -2.34 -13.28 -14.19
CA LEU A 100 -2.16 -12.28 -13.13
C LEU A 100 -2.73 -12.77 -11.80
N LYS A 101 -3.90 -13.42 -11.81
CA LYS A 101 -4.52 -13.98 -10.59
C LYS A 101 -3.80 -15.18 -10.02
N LEU A 102 -3.19 -16.03 -10.86
CA LEU A 102 -2.29 -17.09 -10.41
C LEU A 102 -1.08 -16.50 -9.67
N LYS A 103 -0.49 -15.41 -10.17
CA LYS A 103 0.59 -14.70 -9.45
C LYS A 103 0.11 -14.08 -8.14
N ASP A 104 -1.11 -13.57 -8.08
CA ASP A 104 -1.70 -13.04 -6.85
C ASP A 104 -1.93 -14.18 -5.84
N MET A 105 -2.34 -15.36 -6.31
CA MET A 105 -2.54 -16.58 -5.51
C MET A 105 -1.22 -17.13 -4.97
N GLU A 106 -0.19 -17.28 -5.80
CA GLU A 106 1.18 -17.68 -5.40
C GLU A 106 1.75 -16.73 -4.33
N LYS A 107 1.37 -15.46 -4.36
CA LYS A 107 1.77 -14.45 -3.34
C LYS A 107 0.89 -14.48 -2.09
N GLY A 108 -0.19 -15.25 -2.06
CA GLY A 108 -1.20 -15.22 -1.00
C GLY A 108 -2.01 -13.92 -0.93
N THR A 109 -1.93 -13.07 -1.96
CA THR A 109 -2.65 -11.79 -2.04
C THR A 109 -4.03 -11.90 -2.67
N PHE A 110 -4.31 -13.01 -3.35
CA PHE A 110 -5.62 -13.25 -3.94
C PHE A 110 -6.66 -13.53 -2.85
N VAL A 111 -7.72 -12.74 -2.86
CA VAL A 111 -8.84 -12.84 -1.93
C VAL A 111 -10.05 -13.40 -2.68
N GLY A 112 -10.54 -14.55 -2.23
CA GLY A 112 -11.73 -15.20 -2.79
C GLY A 112 -13.02 -14.42 -2.54
N LYS A 113 -14.15 -14.95 -2.98
CA LYS A 113 -15.45 -14.33 -2.74
C LYS A 113 -15.83 -14.49 -1.26
N ALA A 114 -15.68 -13.40 -0.50
CA ALA A 114 -15.99 -13.35 0.93
C ALA A 114 -17.44 -13.78 1.20
N LYS A 115 -17.67 -14.65 2.20
CA LYS A 115 -19.04 -15.02 2.59
C LYS A 115 -19.81 -13.83 3.16
N CYS A 116 -19.08 -12.87 3.73
CA CYS A 116 -19.65 -11.65 4.30
C CYS A 116 -20.12 -10.62 3.26
N GLY A 117 -19.86 -10.81 1.96
CA GLY A 117 -20.15 -9.83 0.91
C GLY A 117 -21.59 -9.29 0.90
N PRO A 118 -22.64 -10.15 0.97
CA PRO A 118 -24.03 -9.69 1.02
C PRO A 118 -24.33 -8.82 2.24
N LYS A 119 -23.89 -9.24 3.44
CA LYS A 119 -24.09 -8.49 4.70
C LYS A 119 -23.38 -7.13 4.66
N VAL A 120 -22.16 -7.09 4.13
CA VAL A 120 -21.40 -5.83 3.95
C VAL A 120 -22.12 -4.89 2.97
N ARG A 121 -22.67 -5.42 1.87
CA ARG A 121 -23.43 -4.61 0.90
C ARG A 121 -24.73 -4.07 1.47
N GLU A 122 -25.43 -4.84 2.29
CA GLU A 122 -26.62 -4.37 3.02
C GLU A 122 -26.27 -3.24 3.98
N LEU A 123 -25.20 -3.39 4.74
CA LEU A 123 -24.70 -2.36 5.67
C LEU A 123 -24.24 -1.10 4.91
N ALA A 124 -23.57 -1.28 3.77
CA ALA A 124 -23.19 -0.18 2.89
C ALA A 124 -24.41 0.57 2.34
N ARG A 125 -25.47 -0.15 1.95
CA ARG A 125 -26.73 0.44 1.50
C ARG A 125 -27.47 1.15 2.63
N LYS A 126 -27.51 0.55 3.83
CA LYS A 126 -28.17 1.09 5.03
C LYS A 126 -27.61 2.45 5.42
N HIS A 127 -26.28 2.58 5.44
CA HIS A 127 -25.58 3.82 5.84
C HIS A 127 -25.19 4.73 4.68
N ARG A 128 -25.66 4.45 3.46
CA ARG A 128 -25.34 5.22 2.24
C ARG A 128 -23.83 5.39 2.03
N LEU A 129 -23.06 4.32 2.22
CA LEU A 129 -21.62 4.33 1.97
C LEU A 129 -21.33 4.54 0.49
N ASP A 130 -20.26 5.28 0.21
CA ASP A 130 -19.77 5.44 -1.15
C ASP A 130 -19.35 4.09 -1.73
N LYS A 131 -19.58 3.88 -3.04
CA LYS A 131 -19.26 2.60 -3.72
C LYS A 131 -17.81 2.15 -3.45
N GLY A 132 -16.86 3.08 -3.48
CA GLY A 132 -15.46 2.79 -3.19
C GLY A 132 -15.20 2.41 -1.73
N ALA A 133 -15.90 3.01 -0.77
CA ALA A 133 -15.79 2.65 0.65
C ALA A 133 -16.41 1.26 0.92
N GLY A 134 -17.56 0.97 0.29
CA GLY A 134 -18.22 -0.33 0.37
C GLY A 134 -17.34 -1.47 -0.16
N SER A 135 -16.73 -1.30 -1.34
CA SER A 135 -15.83 -2.31 -1.91
C SER A 135 -14.58 -2.56 -1.06
N LYS A 136 -13.97 -1.49 -0.49
CA LYS A 136 -12.82 -1.63 0.40
C LYS A 136 -13.20 -2.28 1.73
N LEU A 137 -14.41 -2.04 2.23
CA LEU A 137 -14.93 -2.69 3.43
C LEU A 137 -15.16 -4.19 3.19
N GLU A 138 -15.72 -4.56 2.04
CA GLU A 138 -15.90 -5.96 1.63
C GLU A 138 -14.55 -6.69 1.57
N GLU A 139 -13.53 -6.07 0.98
CA GLU A 139 -12.16 -6.58 0.95
C GLU A 139 -11.57 -6.74 2.36
N ALA A 140 -11.71 -5.73 3.22
CA ALA A 140 -11.18 -5.76 4.58
C ALA A 140 -11.86 -6.83 5.45
N MET A 141 -13.17 -7.03 5.29
CA MET A 141 -13.90 -8.08 6.00
C MET A 141 -13.53 -9.47 5.50
N SER A 142 -13.27 -9.63 4.21
CA SER A 142 -12.75 -10.89 3.66
C SER A 142 -11.37 -11.25 4.23
N MET A 143 -10.47 -10.27 4.40
CA MET A 143 -9.18 -10.51 5.04
C MET A 143 -9.35 -10.94 6.50
N ARG A 144 -10.32 -10.38 7.22
CA ARG A 144 -10.60 -10.79 8.61
C ARG A 144 -11.20 -12.18 8.71
N GLU A 145 -12.04 -12.57 7.75
CA GLU A 145 -12.56 -13.93 7.63
C GLU A 145 -11.39 -14.92 7.44
N ALA A 146 -10.45 -14.60 6.55
CA ALA A 146 -9.24 -15.41 6.33
C ALA A 146 -8.33 -15.49 7.58
N MET A 147 -8.31 -14.45 8.42
CA MET A 147 -7.60 -14.46 9.71
C MET A 147 -8.35 -15.22 10.83
N GLY A 148 -9.54 -15.77 10.55
CA GLY A 148 -10.36 -16.49 11.53
C GLY A 148 -11.00 -15.59 12.59
N LYS A 149 -11.29 -14.32 12.26
CA LYS A 149 -11.96 -13.37 13.18
C LYS A 149 -13.47 -13.38 12.98
N ASP A 150 -14.21 -13.05 14.04
CA ASP A 150 -15.68 -13.02 14.06
C ASP A 150 -16.26 -11.84 13.26
N VAL A 151 -16.32 -12.01 11.94
CA VAL A 151 -16.79 -10.96 11.01
C VAL A 151 -18.20 -10.47 11.35
N GLU A 152 -19.09 -11.33 11.84
CA GLU A 152 -20.46 -10.95 12.20
C GLU A 152 -20.49 -9.96 13.38
N LYS A 153 -19.67 -10.23 14.41
CA LYS A 153 -19.53 -9.34 15.56
C LYS A 153 -18.96 -7.99 15.15
N ASP A 154 -17.98 -8.00 14.25
CA ASP A 154 -17.39 -6.78 13.73
C ASP A 154 -18.38 -5.97 12.90
N LEU A 155 -19.22 -6.62 12.09
CA LEU A 155 -20.26 -5.93 11.33
C LEU A 155 -21.31 -5.30 12.24
N MET A 156 -21.72 -5.95 13.33
CA MET A 156 -22.62 -5.37 14.31
C MET A 156 -22.03 -4.14 15.00
N LEU A 157 -20.77 -4.24 15.46
CA LEU A 157 -20.09 -3.10 16.09
C LEU A 157 -19.89 -1.96 15.08
N LEU A 158 -19.53 -2.28 13.84
CA LEU A 158 -19.39 -1.26 12.80
C LEU A 158 -20.73 -0.59 12.49
N ASP A 159 -21.84 -1.33 12.44
CA ASP A 159 -23.20 -0.79 12.25
C ASP A 159 -23.54 0.26 13.32
N GLU A 160 -23.22 -0.02 14.59
CA GLU A 160 -23.38 0.92 15.70
C GLU A 160 -22.55 2.19 15.52
N HIS A 161 -21.26 2.04 15.15
CA HIS A 161 -20.38 3.19 14.89
C HIS A 161 -20.84 4.04 13.71
N LEU A 162 -21.41 3.42 12.67
CA LEU A 162 -21.91 4.14 11.51
C LEU A 162 -23.24 4.83 11.82
N ALA A 163 -24.11 4.21 12.61
CA ALA A 163 -25.36 4.81 13.06
C ALA A 163 -25.14 6.08 13.89
N ALA A 164 -24.05 6.14 14.67
CA ALA A 164 -23.69 7.30 15.47
C ALA A 164 -22.94 8.39 14.69
N SER A 165 -22.45 8.11 13.48
CA SER A 165 -21.61 9.03 12.71
C SER A 165 -22.41 9.84 11.68
N ASN A 166 -22.09 11.12 11.55
CA ASN A 166 -22.61 11.98 10.48
C ASN A 166 -21.89 11.78 9.12
N ALA A 167 -20.75 11.09 9.11
CA ALA A 167 -19.92 10.87 7.92
C ALA A 167 -19.44 9.41 7.84
N PRO A 168 -20.36 8.45 7.61
CA PRO A 168 -20.06 7.02 7.72
C PRO A 168 -18.97 6.56 6.74
N SER A 169 -18.95 7.04 5.49
CA SER A 169 -17.90 6.72 4.51
C SER A 169 -16.49 7.09 4.98
N LYS A 170 -16.34 8.26 5.64
CA LYS A 170 -15.06 8.73 6.17
C LYS A 170 -14.64 7.87 7.37
N LEU A 171 -15.58 7.54 8.25
CA LEU A 171 -15.32 6.70 9.41
C LEU A 171 -14.88 5.28 9.02
N VAL A 172 -15.55 4.66 8.04
CA VAL A 172 -15.10 3.38 7.48
C VAL A 172 -13.67 3.50 6.97
N SER A 173 -13.39 4.53 6.16
CA SER A 173 -12.06 4.72 5.56
C SER A 173 -10.95 4.83 6.62
N MET A 174 -11.21 5.49 7.75
CA MET A 174 -10.26 5.55 8.88
C MET A 174 -10.07 4.21 9.58
N LYS A 175 -11.10 3.36 9.63
CA LYS A 175 -11.05 2.04 10.29
C LYS A 175 -10.48 0.93 9.40
N LEU A 176 -10.43 1.10 8.07
CA LEU A 176 -9.94 0.07 7.15
C LEU A 176 -8.54 -0.42 7.49
N ASP A 177 -7.62 0.47 7.86
CA ASP A 177 -6.24 0.08 8.21
C ASP A 177 -6.20 -0.77 9.47
N ALA A 178 -7.06 -0.47 10.44
CA ALA A 178 -7.19 -1.27 11.66
C ALA A 178 -7.79 -2.65 11.35
N LEU A 179 -8.82 -2.72 10.50
CA LEU A 179 -9.45 -3.96 10.08
C LEU A 179 -8.50 -4.88 9.31
N ARG A 180 -7.70 -4.33 8.41
CA ARG A 180 -6.71 -5.08 7.61
C ARG A 180 -5.58 -5.65 8.47
N LYS A 181 -5.16 -4.94 9.52
CA LYS A 181 -4.24 -5.45 10.54
C LYS A 181 -4.94 -6.43 11.51
N GLY A 182 -6.27 -6.50 11.43
CA GLY A 182 -7.11 -7.38 12.23
C GLY A 182 -7.31 -6.90 13.66
N PHE A 183 -7.19 -5.61 13.94
CA PHE A 183 -7.63 -5.09 15.24
C PHE A 183 -9.15 -5.23 15.38
N ASN A 184 -9.60 -5.59 16.58
CA ASN A 184 -11.02 -5.66 16.88
C ASN A 184 -11.62 -4.26 16.86
N ILE A 185 -12.86 -4.15 16.36
CA ILE A 185 -13.60 -2.89 16.45
C ILE A 185 -14.00 -2.72 17.91
N GLY A 186 -13.52 -1.68 18.59
CA GLY A 186 -13.94 -1.38 19.95
C GLY A 186 -15.41 -0.90 20.00
N HIS A 187 -15.98 -0.80 21.19
CA HIS A 187 -17.32 -0.25 21.39
C HIS A 187 -17.44 1.19 20.87
N CYS A 188 -18.64 1.58 20.44
CA CYS A 188 -18.87 2.93 19.97
C CYS A 188 -18.94 3.92 21.14
N ILE A 189 -17.94 4.80 21.23
CA ILE A 189 -17.92 5.90 22.21
C ILE A 189 -19.05 6.92 22.01
N TYR A 190 -19.68 6.91 20.84
CA TYR A 190 -20.77 7.83 20.48
C TYR A 190 -22.14 7.17 20.53
N SER A 191 -22.21 5.87 20.88
CA SER A 191 -23.49 5.23 21.12
C SER A 191 -24.14 5.94 22.30
N ARG A 192 -25.20 6.69 22.02
CA ARG A 192 -25.92 7.51 22.99
C ARG A 192 -26.74 6.68 23.97
N GLU A 193 -26.62 5.37 23.96
CA GLU A 193 -27.03 4.56 25.08
C GLU A 193 -26.17 4.97 26.27
N THR A 194 -26.68 5.94 27.02
CA THR A 194 -26.22 6.27 28.35
C THR A 194 -26.34 5.00 29.16
N MET A 195 -25.27 4.21 29.19
CA MET A 195 -25.14 3.10 30.12
C MET A 195 -25.43 3.67 31.51
N PRO A 196 -26.54 3.26 32.17
CA PRO A 196 -26.90 3.79 33.46
C PRO A 196 -25.82 3.37 34.46
N GLY A 197 -24.88 4.28 34.74
CA GLY A 197 -23.78 4.03 35.66
C GLY A 197 -22.41 4.55 35.22
N ASN A 198 -22.20 4.91 33.95
CA ASN A 198 -20.91 5.45 33.49
C ASN A 198 -20.96 6.97 33.26
N GLN A 199 -21.32 7.72 34.31
CA GLN A 199 -21.01 9.15 34.39
C GLN A 199 -19.53 9.31 34.79
N GLY A 200 -18.63 8.84 33.93
CA GLY A 200 -17.25 9.32 34.00
C GLY A 200 -17.26 10.84 33.74
N PRO A 201 -16.35 11.63 34.34
CA PRO A 201 -16.28 13.07 34.16
C PRO A 201 -15.79 13.40 32.73
N GLY A 202 -16.67 13.17 31.77
CA GLY A 202 -16.50 13.52 30.37
C GLY A 202 -16.79 14.99 30.17
N VAL A 203 -15.94 15.60 29.35
CA VAL A 203 -15.92 16.99 28.91
C VAL A 203 -17.16 17.31 28.07
N ASP A 204 -18.33 17.23 28.66
CA ASP A 204 -19.56 17.81 28.16
C ASP A 204 -20.17 18.59 29.32
N GLY A 205 -20.34 19.89 29.10
CA GLY A 205 -20.55 20.91 30.12
C GLY A 205 -21.43 20.45 31.30
N VAL A 206 -20.83 20.53 32.48
CA VAL A 206 -21.50 20.49 33.79
C VAL A 206 -22.51 21.64 33.85
N PHE A 207 -23.68 21.46 33.25
CA PHE A 207 -24.85 22.26 33.56
C PHE A 207 -25.47 21.71 34.84
N ASN A 208 -24.91 22.13 35.97
CA ASN A 208 -25.55 21.97 37.25
C ASN A 208 -26.87 22.76 37.23
N LYS A 209 -28.01 22.04 37.19
CA LYS A 209 -29.36 22.62 37.29
C LYS A 209 -29.68 23.27 38.66
N ARG A 210 -28.71 23.41 39.55
CA ARG A 210 -28.84 24.11 40.83
C ARG A 210 -27.57 24.89 41.16
N GLY A 211 -27.49 26.13 40.67
CA GLY A 211 -26.93 27.28 41.38
C GLY A 211 -25.52 27.20 41.97
N SER A 212 -24.67 26.26 41.57
CA SER A 212 -23.29 26.18 42.04
C SER A 212 -22.34 26.47 40.89
N ARG A 213 -21.41 27.39 41.16
CA ARG A 213 -20.57 28.16 40.24
C ARG A 213 -20.01 27.33 39.07
N PRO A 214 -19.92 27.90 37.86
CA PRO A 214 -19.35 27.22 36.71
C PRO A 214 -17.93 26.78 37.02
N LEU A 215 -17.70 25.46 37.04
CA LEU A 215 -16.40 24.82 37.21
C LEU A 215 -15.61 24.84 35.89
N GLY A 216 -15.75 25.92 35.13
CA GLY A 216 -14.98 26.22 33.93
C GLY A 216 -14.13 27.45 34.22
N TYR A 217 -12.85 27.39 33.85
CA TYR A 217 -11.99 28.57 33.87
C TYR A 217 -12.65 29.63 33.00
N THR A 218 -12.96 30.78 33.60
CA THR A 218 -13.42 31.93 32.83
C THR A 218 -12.28 32.41 31.92
N ASP A 219 -12.61 33.12 30.85
CA ASP A 219 -11.59 33.70 29.95
C ASP A 219 -10.57 34.55 30.74
N ALA A 220 -11.03 35.21 31.80
CA ALA A 220 -10.19 35.93 32.75
C ALA A 220 -9.25 35.04 33.58
N ASP A 221 -9.66 33.82 33.95
CA ASP A 221 -8.77 32.85 34.63
C ASP A 221 -7.75 32.24 33.65
N LEU A 222 -8.13 32.04 32.39
CA LEU A 222 -7.21 31.61 31.35
C LEU A 222 -6.16 32.69 31.09
N ASP A 223 -6.56 33.96 30.93
CA ASP A 223 -5.64 35.08 30.79
C ASP A 223 -4.71 35.23 31.99
N LYS A 224 -5.21 35.05 33.22
CA LYS A 224 -4.37 35.04 34.42
C LYS A 224 -3.34 33.93 34.41
N ARG A 225 -3.73 32.72 33.98
CA ARG A 225 -2.80 31.59 33.86
C ARG A 225 -1.77 31.82 32.76
N PHE A 226 -2.16 32.38 31.63
CA PHE A 226 -1.21 32.71 30.56
C PHE A 226 -0.23 33.78 31.03
N ALA A 227 -0.70 34.82 31.73
CA ALA A 227 0.17 35.85 32.31
C ALA A 227 1.11 35.31 33.40
N GLU A 228 0.64 34.42 34.28
CA GLU A 228 1.47 33.81 35.33
C GLU A 228 2.50 32.82 34.75
N GLN A 229 2.14 32.10 33.69
CA GLN A 229 3.05 31.17 33.02
C GLN A 229 4.13 31.90 32.21
N GLU A 230 3.82 33.08 31.68
CA GLU A 230 4.78 33.99 31.04
C GLU A 230 5.80 34.56 32.04
N ALA A 231 5.40 34.76 33.30
CA ALA A 231 6.26 35.27 34.37
C ALA A 231 7.21 34.21 34.97
N MET A 232 6.81 32.94 35.05
CA MET A 232 7.64 31.88 35.65
C MET A 232 8.46 31.06 34.64
N ARG A 233 8.02 30.97 33.39
CA ARG A 233 8.75 30.24 32.36
C ARG A 233 9.64 31.22 31.62
N GLY A 234 10.81 31.49 32.20
CA GLY A 234 11.85 32.38 31.68
C GLY A 234 11.79 32.44 30.16
N GLY A 235 11.36 33.61 29.66
CA GLY A 235 10.86 33.82 28.31
C GLY A 235 11.59 32.94 27.32
N GLY A 236 10.88 31.93 26.82
CA GLY A 236 11.34 31.11 25.72
C GLY A 236 11.49 32.05 24.53
N GLN A 237 12.68 32.66 24.42
CA GLN A 237 13.07 33.54 23.35
C GLN A 237 12.76 32.75 22.09
N LEU A 238 11.68 33.13 21.40
CA LEU A 238 11.28 32.52 20.14
C LEU A 238 12.54 32.52 19.30
N MET A 239 13.04 31.32 18.96
CA MET A 239 14.25 31.21 18.18
C MET A 239 14.04 32.04 16.92
N ASP A 240 14.87 33.09 16.76
CA ASP A 240 14.78 33.95 15.60
C ASP A 240 14.77 33.10 14.32
N GLU A 241 14.09 33.58 13.28
CA GLU A 241 13.99 32.87 12.01
C GLU A 241 15.37 32.45 11.47
N ALA A 242 16.40 33.26 11.73
CA ALA A 242 17.80 32.97 11.40
C ALA A 242 18.36 31.74 12.14
N THR A 243 17.94 31.51 13.38
CA THR A 243 18.32 30.36 14.19
C THR A 243 17.62 29.09 13.70
N VAL A 244 16.33 29.19 13.35
CA VAL A 244 15.58 28.07 12.74
C VAL A 244 16.19 27.68 11.39
N ARG A 245 16.54 28.65 10.54
CA ARG A 245 17.24 28.37 9.26
C ARG A 245 18.60 27.71 9.47
N ARG A 246 19.37 28.12 10.48
CA ARG A 246 20.65 27.48 10.83
C ARG A 246 20.46 26.03 11.27
N MET A 247 19.42 25.76 12.05
CA MET A 247 19.13 24.41 12.52
C MET A 247 18.73 23.48 11.38
N MET A 248 17.84 23.93 10.49
CA MET A 248 17.42 23.18 9.30
C MET A 248 18.59 22.95 8.32
N ALA A 249 19.49 23.92 8.16
CA ALA A 249 20.69 23.76 7.32
C ALA A 249 21.68 22.76 7.93
N ALA A 250 21.86 22.79 9.25
CA ALA A 250 22.70 21.82 9.96
C ALA A 250 22.13 20.40 9.84
N GLU A 251 20.82 20.23 9.97
CA GLU A 251 20.14 18.95 9.85
C GLU A 251 20.28 18.37 8.43
N ARG A 252 20.10 19.19 7.38
CA ARG A 252 20.37 18.76 5.99
C ARG A 252 21.82 18.32 5.81
N LYS A 253 22.77 19.05 6.37
CA LYS A 253 24.20 18.72 6.27
C LYS A 253 24.52 17.40 6.98
N GLN A 254 23.89 17.11 8.12
CA GLN A 254 24.03 15.84 8.80
C GLN A 254 23.42 14.68 8.00
N HIS A 255 22.25 14.89 7.42
CA HIS A 255 21.59 13.88 6.58
C HIS A 255 22.41 13.57 5.31
N GLU A 256 22.94 14.58 4.65
CA GLU A 256 23.84 14.41 3.50
C GLU A 256 25.13 13.67 3.89
N ALA A 257 25.74 14.02 5.03
CA ALA A 257 26.92 13.33 5.52
C ALA A 257 26.64 11.85 5.82
N LYS A 258 25.45 11.52 6.34
CA LYS A 258 25.04 10.14 6.63
C LYS A 258 24.87 9.32 5.36
N LEU A 259 24.17 9.84 4.35
CA LEU A 259 24.04 9.20 3.04
C LEU A 259 25.42 8.98 2.38
N HIS A 260 26.35 9.92 2.56
CA HIS A 260 27.69 9.81 2.02
C HIS A 260 28.59 8.79 2.77
N ALA A 261 28.31 8.56 4.06
CA ALA A 261 28.96 7.52 4.85
C ALA A 261 28.47 6.13 4.46
N GLU A 262 27.15 5.94 4.32
CA GLU A 262 26.54 4.66 3.91
C GLU A 262 27.03 4.20 2.51
N THR A 263 27.21 5.14 1.58
CA THR A 263 27.81 4.86 0.26
C THR A 263 29.31 4.56 0.31
N LYS A 264 30.05 5.03 1.32
CA LYS A 264 31.49 4.71 1.48
C LYS A 264 31.70 3.35 2.15
N GLU A 265 30.83 2.93 3.05
CA GLU A 265 30.93 1.61 3.70
C GLU A 265 30.65 0.47 2.72
N THR A 266 29.57 0.59 1.94
CA THR A 266 29.25 -0.36 0.87
C THR A 266 30.38 -0.54 -0.16
N ASN A 267 31.13 0.53 -0.44
CA ASN A 267 32.24 0.50 -1.41
C ASN A 267 33.60 0.06 -0.81
N LYS A 268 33.76 0.07 0.52
CA LYS A 268 34.95 -0.51 1.19
C LYS A 268 34.82 -2.02 1.36
N GLU A 269 33.60 -2.52 1.52
CA GLU A 269 33.34 -3.95 1.68
C GLU A 269 33.59 -4.73 0.38
N SER A 270 33.27 -4.14 -0.78
CA SER A 270 33.59 -4.70 -2.09
C SER A 270 35.10 -4.75 -2.37
N LYS A 271 35.92 -3.82 -1.84
CA LYS A 271 37.38 -3.81 -2.03
C LYS A 271 38.16 -4.81 -1.17
N LYS A 272 37.62 -5.30 -0.06
CA LYS A 272 38.31 -6.29 0.79
C LYS A 272 38.20 -7.74 0.30
N LYS A 273 37.23 -8.06 -0.56
CA LYS A 273 37.10 -9.42 -1.14
C LYS A 273 37.94 -9.67 -2.41
N GLY A 274 38.57 -8.66 -3.00
CA GLY A 274 39.32 -8.79 -4.26
C GLY A 274 40.83 -9.13 -4.18
N LYS A 275 41.39 -9.39 -2.99
CA LYS A 275 42.86 -9.54 -2.81
C LYS A 275 43.38 -10.98 -2.67
N ARG A 276 42.62 -12.00 -3.09
CA ARG A 276 43.07 -13.40 -3.06
C ARG A 276 42.63 -14.18 -4.30
N SER A 277 43.35 -14.02 -5.41
CA SER A 277 43.62 -15.08 -6.40
C SER A 277 44.33 -14.48 -7.63
N CYS A 278 45.64 -14.28 -7.51
CA CYS A 278 46.53 -14.05 -8.65
C CYS A 278 47.40 -15.30 -8.81
N SER A 279 46.91 -16.28 -9.56
CA SER A 279 47.77 -17.30 -10.16
C SER A 279 47.08 -17.93 -11.37
N GLY A 280 47.60 -17.63 -12.57
CA GLY A 280 47.57 -18.54 -13.70
C GLY A 280 46.41 -18.42 -14.68
N SER A 281 46.67 -17.78 -15.83
CA SER A 281 46.33 -18.26 -17.20
C SER A 281 46.50 -17.08 -18.17
N ARG A 282 47.68 -16.90 -18.76
CA ARG A 282 48.05 -17.45 -20.08
C ARG A 282 46.90 -17.49 -21.10
N GLY A 283 46.82 -16.41 -21.88
CA GLY A 283 46.59 -16.46 -23.31
C GLY A 283 45.13 -16.59 -23.75
N ARG A 284 44.68 -15.66 -24.59
CA ARG A 284 44.54 -15.88 -26.04
C ARG A 284 43.89 -14.67 -26.68
N SER A 285 44.69 -14.02 -27.51
CA SER A 285 44.33 -13.00 -28.48
C SER A 285 43.19 -13.45 -29.41
N LYS A 286 42.18 -12.59 -29.60
CA LYS A 286 41.31 -12.50 -30.80
C LYS A 286 40.64 -11.13 -30.80
N SER A 287 41.15 -10.17 -31.57
CA SER A 287 40.71 -9.90 -32.95
C SER A 287 39.27 -9.34 -33.02
N LYS A 288 39.13 -8.00 -33.01
CA LYS A 288 38.74 -7.16 -34.18
C LYS A 288 37.53 -7.65 -34.99
N LYS A 289 36.39 -6.95 -34.85
CA LYS A 289 35.45 -6.59 -35.95
C LYS A 289 34.39 -5.61 -35.43
N THR A 290 34.61 -4.31 -35.54
CA THR A 290 34.10 -3.41 -36.60
C THR A 290 32.58 -3.44 -36.88
N LYS A 291 31.99 -2.25 -36.69
CA LYS A 291 30.96 -1.58 -37.51
C LYS A 291 29.56 -2.21 -37.57
N ARG A 292 28.55 -1.44 -37.15
CA ARG A 292 27.73 -0.62 -38.07
C ARG A 292 26.66 0.14 -37.31
N GLY A 293 26.70 1.47 -37.45
CA GLY A 293 25.61 2.35 -37.07
C GLY A 293 24.34 2.02 -37.86
N ARG A 294 23.20 2.14 -37.20
CA ARG A 294 21.89 2.13 -37.84
C ARG A 294 21.10 3.32 -37.32
N SER A 295 21.31 4.45 -37.97
CA SER A 295 20.45 5.63 -37.94
C SER A 295 19.02 5.22 -38.31
N LYS A 296 18.08 5.41 -37.38
CA LYS A 296 16.65 5.19 -37.60
C LYS A 296 15.98 6.56 -37.67
N SER A 297 15.86 7.07 -38.91
CA SER A 297 14.99 8.18 -39.27
C SER A 297 13.54 7.79 -38.99
N LYS A 298 12.81 8.63 -38.22
CA LYS A 298 11.36 8.50 -38.06
C LYS A 298 10.70 9.73 -38.67
N SER A 299 10.17 9.51 -39.88
CA SER A 299 9.30 10.41 -40.62
C SER A 299 8.03 10.69 -39.83
N LYS A 300 7.69 11.98 -39.70
CA LYS A 300 6.42 12.46 -39.13
C LYS A 300 5.56 12.89 -40.31
N SER A 301 4.71 11.99 -40.79
CA SER A 301 3.67 12.31 -41.77
C SER A 301 2.57 13.12 -41.09
N LYS A 302 2.14 14.14 -41.82
CA LYS A 302 1.19 15.17 -41.47
C LYS A 302 0.00 14.93 -42.38
N SER A 303 -1.08 14.35 -41.88
CA SER A 303 -2.37 14.32 -42.59
C SER A 303 -3.27 15.41 -42.00
N LYS A 304 -3.43 16.46 -42.81
CA LYS A 304 -4.62 17.32 -42.83
C LYS A 304 -5.48 16.81 -43.98
N SER A 305 -6.74 16.52 -43.70
CA SER A 305 -7.92 16.76 -44.54
C SER A 305 -9.14 16.33 -43.73
#